data_AF-A0A4P6LYR9-F1
#
_entry.id   AF-A0A4P6LYR9-F1
#
_cell.length_a   1.000
_cell.length_b   1.000
_cell.length_c   1.000
_cell.angle_alpha   90.00
_cell.angle_beta   90.00
_cell.angle_gamma   90.00
#
_symmetry.space_group_name_H-M   'P 1'
#
loop_
_entity.id
_entity.type
_entity.pdbx_description
1 polymer ?
#
loop_
_entity_poly.entity_id
_entity_poly.type
_entity_poly.pdbx_seq_one_letter_code
_entity_poly.pdbx_strand_id
1 'polypeptide(L)'
;MGEHELFKTTIMGGFDKEDVLEQVQRMKDEAASEQLRLKKLISEKDAKIAELMKRIELKDAHQERLEMEIHEKYQKYIDNYESIGKLVFDAQLKSDAMIKEAEEKCNTMISHAEAEAKQRVEAVQSEIDDKLREGKKKYIAVQDEMNEIVQLINQAQKRFMASYKEVHQIISTMPTSLNDIEEEPDVELPPPAEDAEELHLGDTQELDLLDALDDIAELEEFEEDKDSKIAMQISKLLSEEDEALLEEELENER
;
A
#
# COMPACT_ATOMS: atom_id res chain seq x y z
N MET A 1 28.92 131.90 -30.42
CA MET A 1 30.06 131.51 -29.56
C MET A 1 29.45 130.86 -28.34
N GLY A 2 29.81 129.60 -28.06
CA GLY A 2 29.14 128.74 -27.08
C GLY A 2 29.41 129.14 -25.64
N GLU A 3 28.36 129.12 -24.83
CA GLU A 3 28.43 129.15 -23.38
C GLU A 3 28.40 127.71 -22.87
N HIS A 4 29.57 127.13 -22.56
CA HIS A 4 29.63 125.90 -21.75
C HIS A 4 29.29 126.26 -20.31
N GLU A 5 28.13 125.80 -19.82
CA GLU A 5 27.74 125.95 -18.41
C GLU A 5 28.57 124.98 -17.54
N LEU A 6 29.69 125.46 -16.99
CA LEU A 6 30.47 124.74 -15.98
C LEU A 6 29.77 124.76 -14.62
N PHE A 7 29.50 123.58 -14.05
CA PHE A 7 29.10 123.45 -12.65
C PHE A 7 30.30 123.77 -11.75
N LYS A 8 30.24 124.90 -11.04
CA LYS A 8 31.31 125.32 -10.11
C LYS A 8 31.12 124.69 -8.73
N THR A 9 32.12 123.94 -8.27
CA THR A 9 32.33 123.68 -6.85
C THR A 9 33.65 124.32 -6.41
N THR A 10 33.69 124.85 -5.19
CA THR A 10 34.61 125.93 -4.77
C THR A 10 36.09 125.54 -4.63
N ILE A 11 36.53 124.30 -4.84
CA ILE A 11 37.90 123.90 -4.44
C ILE A 11 38.78 123.23 -5.51
N MET A 12 38.26 122.68 -6.60
CA MET A 12 39.10 122.17 -7.71
C MET A 12 38.31 122.29 -9.02
N GLY A 13 39.00 122.52 -10.15
CA GLY A 13 38.43 122.85 -11.47
C GLY A 13 37.12 122.14 -11.83
N GLY A 14 36.16 122.91 -12.35
CA GLY A 14 34.81 122.44 -12.66
C GLY A 14 34.78 121.33 -13.71
N PHE A 15 33.77 120.48 -13.63
CA PHE A 15 33.51 119.44 -14.61
C PHE A 15 32.73 120.03 -15.80
N ASP A 16 33.04 119.58 -17.02
CA ASP A 16 32.21 119.89 -18.18
C ASP A 16 30.87 119.17 -18.04
N LYS A 17 29.79 119.96 -18.10
CA LYS A 17 28.42 119.47 -17.99
C LYS A 17 28.12 118.48 -19.11
N GLU A 18 28.64 118.71 -20.31
CA GLU A 18 28.40 117.84 -21.46
C GLU A 18 29.09 116.48 -21.28
N ASP A 19 30.36 116.47 -20.86
CA ASP A 19 31.12 115.23 -20.60
C ASP A 19 30.49 114.38 -19.48
N VAL A 20 30.05 115.01 -18.39
CA VAL A 20 29.40 114.29 -17.27
C VAL A 20 28.05 113.73 -17.70
N LEU A 21 27.27 114.49 -18.47
CA LEU A 21 25.99 114.01 -19.01
C LEU A 21 26.19 112.85 -19.99
N GLU A 22 27.21 112.90 -20.85
CA GLU A 22 27.54 111.81 -21.77
C GLU A 22 27.99 110.55 -21.00
N GLN A 23 28.83 110.71 -19.96
CA GLN A 23 29.27 109.59 -19.13
C GLN A 23 28.11 108.94 -18.38
N VAL A 24 27.21 109.73 -17.79
CA VAL A 24 26.01 109.22 -17.12
C VAL A 24 25.08 108.52 -18.11
N GLN A 25 24.92 109.08 -19.31
CA GLN A 25 24.10 108.48 -20.36
C GLN A 25 24.70 107.15 -20.83
N ARG A 26 26.03 107.08 -21.03
CA ARG A 26 26.75 105.85 -21.37
C ARG A 26 26.59 104.78 -20.28
N MET A 27 26.76 105.15 -19.01
CA MET A 27 26.55 104.22 -17.88
C MET A 27 25.10 103.72 -17.81
N LYS A 28 24.13 104.58 -18.12
CA LYS A 28 22.70 104.21 -18.15
C LYS A 28 22.39 103.25 -19.30
N ASP A 29 22.97 103.50 -20.48
CA ASP A 29 22.79 102.65 -21.66
C ASP A 29 23.50 101.30 -21.48
N GLU A 30 24.69 101.27 -20.88
CA GLU A 30 25.40 100.06 -20.48
C GLU A 30 24.59 99.26 -19.45
N ALA A 31 24.08 99.90 -18.40
CA ALA A 31 23.25 99.25 -17.39
C ALA A 31 21.93 98.70 -17.98
N ALA A 32 21.31 99.41 -18.92
CA ALA A 32 20.13 98.94 -19.63
C ALA A 32 20.44 97.73 -20.52
N SER A 33 21.60 97.73 -21.20
CA SER A 33 22.05 96.61 -22.02
C SER A 33 22.33 95.35 -21.20
N GLU A 34 22.96 95.50 -20.03
CA GLU A 34 23.19 94.39 -19.10
C GLU A 34 21.90 93.88 -18.48
N GLN A 35 20.97 94.77 -18.11
CA GLN A 35 19.66 94.37 -17.63
C GLN A 35 18.89 93.56 -18.69
N LEU A 36 18.98 93.95 -19.97
CA LEU A 36 18.38 93.19 -21.08
C LEU A 36 19.03 91.81 -21.22
N ARG A 37 20.37 91.73 -21.15
CA ARG A 37 21.12 90.47 -21.24
C ARG A 37 20.76 89.51 -20.12
N LEU A 38 20.72 90.00 -18.88
CA LEU A 38 20.33 89.20 -17.71
C LEU A 38 18.87 88.72 -17.80
N LYS A 39 17.94 89.58 -18.26
CA LYS A 39 16.54 89.17 -18.50
C LYS A 39 16.43 88.05 -19.52
N LYS A 40 17.18 88.14 -20.64
CA LYS A 40 17.22 87.09 -21.65
C LYS A 40 17.77 85.78 -21.07
N LEU A 41 18.86 85.85 -20.31
CA LEU A 41 19.45 84.68 -19.66
C LEU A 41 18.48 84.03 -18.66
N ILE A 42 17.77 84.81 -17.84
CA ILE A 42 16.74 84.31 -16.93
C ILE A 42 15.66 83.57 -17.71
N SER A 43 15.14 84.17 -18.78
CA SER A 43 14.11 83.53 -19.61
C SER A 43 14.57 82.21 -20.23
N GLU A 44 15.83 82.12 -20.68
CA GLU A 44 16.41 80.88 -21.20
C GLU A 44 16.56 79.81 -20.10
N LYS A 45 16.96 80.21 -18.88
CA LYS A 45 17.04 79.31 -17.73
C LYS A 45 15.67 78.82 -17.28
N ASP A 46 14.67 79.69 -17.23
CA ASP A 46 13.28 79.33 -16.88
C ASP A 46 12.69 78.36 -17.90
N ALA A 47 12.93 78.58 -19.20
CA ALA A 47 12.54 77.64 -20.24
C ALA A 47 13.22 76.27 -20.07
N LYS A 48 14.50 76.25 -19.69
CA LYS A 48 15.21 74.99 -19.44
C LYS A 48 14.73 74.28 -18.19
N ILE A 49 14.41 75.01 -17.13
CA ILE A 49 13.81 74.47 -15.91
C ILE A 49 12.47 73.81 -16.25
N ALA A 50 11.59 74.48 -17.01
CA ALA A 50 10.31 73.92 -17.41
C ALA A 50 10.44 72.64 -18.25
N GLU A 51 11.40 72.59 -19.19
CA GLU A 51 11.70 71.39 -19.97
C GLU A 51 12.17 70.22 -19.09
N LEU A 52 13.07 70.50 -18.14
CA LEU A 52 13.58 69.50 -17.21
C LEU A 52 12.50 69.00 -16.27
N MET A 53 11.63 69.87 -15.76
CA MET A 53 10.49 69.48 -14.93
C MET A 53 9.55 68.54 -15.68
N LYS A 54 9.19 68.87 -16.93
CA LYS A 54 8.36 67.98 -17.76
C LYS A 54 9.02 66.63 -18.01
N ARG A 55 10.35 66.60 -18.18
CA ARG A 55 11.10 65.34 -18.35
C ARG A 55 11.12 64.50 -17.07
N ILE A 56 11.18 65.13 -15.91
CA ILE A 56 11.08 64.46 -14.61
C ILE A 56 9.69 63.85 -14.47
N GLU A 57 8.62 64.61 -14.68
CA GLU A 57 7.24 64.11 -14.60
C GLU A 57 6.99 62.89 -15.50
N LEU A 58 7.50 62.93 -16.75
CA LEU A 58 7.38 61.79 -17.67
C LEU A 58 8.15 60.55 -17.20
N LYS A 59 9.31 60.75 -16.56
CA LYS A 59 10.11 59.65 -16.02
C LYS A 59 9.44 59.06 -14.78
N ASP A 60 8.95 59.89 -13.88
CA ASP A 60 8.25 59.46 -12.67
C ASP A 60 7.00 58.65 -13.04
N ALA A 61 6.20 59.13 -14.00
CA ALA A 61 5.03 58.40 -14.50
C ALA A 61 5.38 57.11 -15.28
N HIS A 62 6.59 57.00 -15.82
CA HIS A 62 7.05 55.75 -16.43
C HIS A 62 7.54 54.77 -15.38
N GLN A 63 8.27 55.25 -14.38
CA GLN A 63 8.75 54.46 -13.25
C GLN A 63 7.57 53.87 -12.48
N GLU A 64 6.56 54.67 -12.15
CA GLU A 64 5.36 54.19 -11.45
C GLU A 64 4.66 53.07 -12.23
N ARG A 65 4.56 53.20 -13.56
CA ARG A 65 3.99 52.13 -14.41
C ARG A 65 4.82 50.84 -14.37
N LEU A 66 6.15 50.95 -14.41
CA LEU A 66 7.03 49.78 -14.32
C LEU A 66 6.94 49.12 -12.94
N GLU A 67 6.87 49.91 -11.87
CA GLU A 67 6.70 49.41 -10.51
C GLU A 67 5.36 48.68 -10.34
N MET A 68 4.27 49.23 -10.89
CA MET A 68 2.97 48.56 -10.93
C MET A 68 3.01 47.25 -11.72
N GLU A 69 3.61 47.23 -12.91
CA GLU A 69 3.72 46.02 -13.74
C GLU A 69 4.53 44.92 -13.04
N ILE A 70 5.63 45.31 -12.37
CA ILE A 70 6.45 44.40 -11.58
C ILE A 70 5.63 43.83 -10.43
N HIS A 71 4.92 44.67 -9.68
CA HIS A 71 4.10 44.23 -8.56
C HIS A 71 2.99 43.27 -9.00
N GLU A 72 2.29 43.59 -10.08
CA GLU A 72 1.24 42.73 -10.65
C GLU A 72 1.79 41.37 -11.09
N LYS A 73 2.97 41.34 -11.72
CA LYS A 73 3.62 40.08 -12.11
C LYS A 73 3.98 39.24 -10.88
N TYR A 74 4.62 39.84 -9.87
CA TYR A 74 4.95 39.13 -8.64
C TYR A 74 3.71 38.61 -7.92
N GLN A 75 2.63 39.39 -7.86
CA GLN A 75 1.38 38.94 -7.27
C GLN A 75 0.80 37.73 -8.02
N LYS A 76 0.80 37.75 -9.35
CA LYS A 76 0.38 36.59 -10.15
C LYS A 76 1.22 35.35 -9.88
N TYR A 77 2.54 35.50 -9.68
CA TYR A 77 3.38 34.38 -9.30
C TYR A 77 2.99 33.81 -7.94
N ILE A 78 2.74 34.67 -6.95
CA ILE A 78 2.29 34.25 -5.62
C ILE A 78 0.97 33.47 -5.72
N ASP A 79 -0.04 34.05 -6.38
CA ASP A 79 -1.35 33.43 -6.53
C ASP A 79 -1.26 32.07 -7.27
N ASN A 80 -0.39 31.99 -8.28
CA ASN A 80 -0.14 30.73 -9.00
C ASN A 80 0.48 29.66 -8.10
N TYR A 81 1.47 30.01 -7.27
CA TYR A 81 2.07 29.06 -6.34
C TYR A 81 1.09 28.61 -5.26
N GLU A 82 0.27 29.51 -4.72
CA GLU A 82 -0.80 29.16 -3.78
C GLU A 82 -1.83 28.22 -4.43
N SER A 83 -2.23 28.50 -5.67
CA SER A 83 -3.16 27.66 -6.44
C SER A 83 -2.60 26.27 -6.70
N ILE A 84 -1.33 26.17 -7.12
CA ILE A 84 -0.63 24.88 -7.32
C ILE A 84 -0.54 24.13 -6.00
N GLY A 85 -0.12 24.80 -4.91
CA GLY A 85 -0.02 24.19 -3.58
C GLY A 85 -1.34 23.61 -3.11
N LYS A 86 -2.44 24.35 -3.30
CA LYS A 86 -3.78 23.86 -2.99
C LYS A 86 -4.17 22.66 -3.85
N LEU A 87 -3.91 22.71 -5.16
CA LEU A 87 -4.26 21.61 -6.07
C LEU A 87 -3.49 20.33 -5.72
N VAL A 88 -2.19 20.43 -5.43
CA VAL A 88 -1.37 19.29 -5.03
C VAL A 88 -1.88 18.71 -3.70
N PHE A 89 -2.18 19.57 -2.73
CA PHE A 89 -2.72 19.14 -1.44
C PHE A 89 -4.07 18.41 -1.58
N ASP A 90 -5.00 18.98 -2.37
CA ASP A 90 -6.31 18.37 -2.62
C ASP A 90 -6.16 17.02 -3.36
N ALA A 91 -5.22 16.93 -4.31
CA ALA A 91 -4.92 15.70 -5.02
C ALA A 91 -4.32 14.62 -4.11
N GLN A 92 -3.41 15.01 -3.21
CA GLN A 92 -2.81 14.11 -2.23
C GLN A 92 -3.88 13.57 -1.27
N LEU A 93 -4.72 14.44 -0.71
CA LEU A 93 -5.79 14.03 0.20
C LEU A 93 -6.78 13.08 -0.48
N LYS A 94 -7.08 13.32 -1.76
CA LYS A 94 -7.93 12.42 -2.56
C LYS A 94 -7.24 11.08 -2.83
N SER A 95 -5.94 11.08 -3.13
CA SER A 95 -5.16 9.86 -3.35
C SER A 95 -5.11 9.01 -2.08
N ASP A 96 -4.83 9.62 -0.93
CA ASP A 96 -4.77 8.93 0.36
C ASP A 96 -6.13 8.32 0.73
N ALA A 97 -7.22 9.05 0.46
CA ALA A 97 -8.58 8.53 0.66
C ALA A 97 -8.86 7.32 -0.24
N MET A 98 -8.44 7.35 -1.52
CA MET A 98 -8.60 6.24 -2.44
C MET A 98 -7.78 5.02 -2.05
N ILE A 99 -6.53 5.21 -1.58
CA ILE A 99 -5.67 4.14 -1.07
C ILE A 99 -6.34 3.49 0.13
N LYS A 100 -6.77 4.29 1.10
CA LYS A 100 -7.44 3.78 2.31
C LYS A 100 -8.72 2.99 1.97
N GLU A 101 -9.55 3.50 1.06
CA GLU A 101 -10.76 2.78 0.62
C GLU A 101 -10.41 1.46 -0.07
N ALA A 102 -9.35 1.42 -0.86
CA ALA A 102 -8.89 0.20 -1.53
C ALA A 102 -8.34 -0.82 -0.52
N GLU A 103 -7.56 -0.39 0.48
CA GLU A 103 -7.06 -1.22 1.57
C GLU A 103 -8.22 -1.82 2.38
N GLU A 104 -9.19 -1.00 2.77
CA GLU A 104 -10.38 -1.46 3.48
C GLU A 104 -11.15 -2.51 2.68
N LYS A 105 -11.38 -2.25 1.38
CA LYS A 105 -12.04 -3.24 0.49
C LYS A 105 -11.23 -4.52 0.36
N CYS A 106 -9.91 -4.43 0.17
CA CYS A 106 -9.04 -5.58 0.08
C CYS A 106 -9.14 -6.45 1.35
N ASN A 107 -9.00 -5.82 2.53
CA ASN A 107 -9.08 -6.51 3.81
C ASN A 107 -10.45 -7.18 4.02
N THR A 108 -11.54 -6.51 3.66
CA THR A 108 -12.87 -7.12 3.74
C THR A 108 -13.04 -8.31 2.80
N MET A 109 -12.47 -8.24 1.59
CA MET A 109 -12.53 -9.33 0.61
C MET A 109 -11.72 -10.54 1.06
N ILE A 110 -10.52 -10.31 1.61
CA ILE A 110 -9.67 -11.37 2.18
C ILE A 110 -10.40 -12.04 3.35
N SER A 111 -10.90 -11.25 4.31
CA SER A 111 -11.63 -11.78 5.46
C SER A 111 -12.88 -12.58 5.05
N HIS A 112 -13.62 -12.11 4.05
CA HIS A 112 -14.76 -12.87 3.52
C HIS A 112 -14.32 -14.17 2.84
N ALA A 113 -13.27 -14.13 2.03
CA ALA A 113 -12.75 -15.31 1.34
C ALA A 113 -12.23 -16.36 2.34
N GLU A 114 -11.53 -15.94 3.40
CA GLU A 114 -11.07 -16.81 4.49
C GLU A 114 -12.25 -17.43 5.25
N ALA A 115 -13.25 -16.61 5.60
CA ALA A 115 -14.45 -17.11 6.28
C ALA A 115 -15.21 -18.13 5.42
N GLU A 116 -15.35 -17.86 4.13
CA GLU A 116 -16.01 -18.78 3.18
C GLU A 116 -15.20 -20.07 2.98
N ALA A 117 -13.88 -19.98 2.87
CA ALA A 117 -13.00 -21.13 2.77
C ALA A 117 -13.12 -22.01 4.04
N LYS A 118 -13.04 -21.39 5.23
CA LYS A 118 -13.21 -22.08 6.51
C LYS A 118 -14.56 -22.77 6.60
N GLN A 119 -15.63 -22.07 6.24
CA GLN A 119 -16.98 -22.65 6.25
C GLN A 119 -17.11 -23.85 5.31
N ARG A 120 -16.50 -23.80 4.11
CA ARG A 120 -16.50 -24.94 3.19
C ARG A 120 -15.71 -26.12 3.73
N VAL A 121 -14.55 -25.89 4.35
CA VAL A 121 -13.76 -26.95 4.98
C VAL A 121 -14.54 -27.59 6.13
N GLU A 122 -15.15 -26.79 7.00
CA GLU A 122 -15.99 -27.29 8.10
C GLU A 122 -17.18 -28.10 7.59
N ALA A 123 -17.83 -27.66 6.51
CA ALA A 123 -18.94 -28.38 5.89
C ALA A 123 -18.50 -29.74 5.32
N VAL A 124 -17.38 -29.77 4.60
CA VAL A 124 -16.81 -31.02 4.05
C VAL A 124 -16.38 -31.96 5.18
N GLN A 125 -15.75 -31.43 6.23
CA GLN A 125 -15.34 -32.23 7.39
C GLN A 125 -16.55 -32.87 8.07
N SER A 126 -17.62 -32.12 8.28
CA SER A 126 -18.87 -32.66 8.84
C SER A 126 -19.46 -33.77 7.96
N GLU A 127 -19.41 -33.63 6.63
CA GLU A 127 -19.90 -34.66 5.71
C GLU A 127 -19.04 -35.93 5.78
N ILE A 128 -17.71 -35.78 5.84
CA ILE A 128 -16.77 -36.90 6.02
C ILE A 128 -17.05 -37.63 7.33
N ASP A 129 -17.22 -36.91 8.44
CA ASP A 129 -17.48 -37.50 9.75
C ASP A 129 -18.82 -38.26 9.78
N ASP A 130 -19.86 -37.73 9.13
CA ASP A 130 -21.15 -38.39 8.99
C ASP A 130 -21.02 -39.67 8.15
N LYS A 131 -20.27 -39.63 7.05
CA LYS A 131 -19.99 -40.80 6.22
C LYS A 131 -19.16 -41.86 6.95
N LEU A 132 -18.17 -41.44 7.72
CA LEU A 132 -17.36 -42.34 8.53
C LEU A 132 -18.21 -43.02 9.61
N ARG A 133 -19.10 -42.27 10.27
CA ARG A 133 -20.04 -42.80 11.27
C ARG A 133 -21.01 -43.79 10.63
N GLU A 134 -21.57 -43.46 9.46
CA GLU A 134 -22.45 -44.35 8.70
C GLU A 134 -21.71 -45.64 8.30
N GLY A 135 -20.47 -45.52 7.82
CA GLY A 135 -19.60 -46.65 7.45
C GLY A 135 -19.31 -47.57 8.63
N LYS A 136 -18.90 -47.02 9.78
CA LYS A 136 -18.68 -47.78 11.02
C LYS A 136 -19.93 -48.54 11.44
N LYS A 137 -21.11 -47.90 11.38
CA LYS A 137 -22.39 -48.56 11.72
C LYS A 137 -22.70 -49.74 10.79
N LYS A 138 -22.47 -49.58 9.49
CA LYS A 138 -22.67 -50.68 8.51
C LYS A 138 -21.68 -51.82 8.72
N TYR A 139 -20.42 -51.49 9.03
CA TYR A 139 -19.40 -52.49 9.32
C TYR A 139 -19.78 -53.36 10.52
N ILE A 140 -20.19 -52.72 11.63
CA ILE A 140 -20.67 -53.44 12.82
C ILE A 140 -21.87 -54.34 12.48
N ALA A 141 -22.83 -53.84 11.71
CA ALA A 141 -23.99 -54.65 11.31
C ALA A 141 -23.58 -55.90 10.50
N VAL A 142 -22.60 -55.78 9.60
CA VAL A 142 -22.07 -56.94 8.85
C VAL A 142 -21.32 -57.90 9.77
N GLN A 143 -20.57 -57.38 10.74
CA GLN A 143 -19.87 -58.21 11.73
C GLN A 143 -20.87 -59.01 12.59
N ASP A 144 -21.96 -58.38 13.01
CA ASP A 144 -23.05 -59.03 13.76
C ASP A 144 -23.72 -60.13 12.93
N GLU A 145 -24.09 -59.84 11.67
CA GLU A 145 -24.65 -60.84 10.74
C GLU A 145 -23.70 -62.02 10.52
N MET A 146 -22.39 -61.76 10.39
CA MET A 146 -21.39 -62.81 10.22
C MET A 146 -21.28 -63.69 11.48
N ASN A 147 -21.34 -63.09 12.67
CA ASN A 147 -21.39 -63.83 13.93
C ASN A 147 -22.63 -64.72 14.03
N GLU A 148 -23.80 -64.24 13.59
CA GLU A 148 -25.02 -65.06 13.53
C GLU A 148 -24.85 -66.27 12.60
N ILE A 149 -24.23 -66.09 11.43
CA ILE A 149 -23.94 -67.20 10.50
C ILE A 149 -23.01 -68.23 11.15
N VAL A 150 -21.94 -67.79 11.82
CA VAL A 150 -21.01 -68.69 12.52
C VAL A 150 -21.75 -69.49 13.59
N GLN A 151 -22.66 -68.87 14.35
CA GLN A 151 -23.49 -69.58 15.33
C GLN A 151 -24.41 -70.63 14.68
N LEU A 152 -25.02 -70.30 13.53
CA LEU A 152 -25.86 -71.23 12.78
C LEU A 152 -25.05 -72.43 12.25
N ILE A 153 -23.84 -72.18 11.71
CA ILE A 153 -22.94 -73.26 11.26
C ILE A 153 -22.57 -74.16 12.43
N ASN A 154 -22.18 -73.60 13.57
CA ASN A 154 -21.88 -74.36 14.77
C ASN A 154 -23.08 -75.20 15.24
N GLN A 155 -24.30 -74.65 15.17
CA GLN A 155 -25.51 -75.41 15.51
C GLN A 155 -25.76 -76.56 14.50
N ALA A 156 -25.58 -76.30 13.21
CA ALA A 156 -25.74 -77.31 12.17
C ALA A 156 -24.71 -78.44 12.31
N GLN A 157 -23.45 -78.12 12.58
CA GLN A 157 -22.39 -79.09 12.86
C GLN A 157 -22.72 -79.95 14.08
N LYS A 158 -23.19 -79.36 15.19
CA LYS A 158 -23.61 -80.13 16.38
C LYS A 158 -24.76 -81.08 16.07
N ARG A 159 -25.77 -80.64 15.31
CA ARG A 159 -26.89 -81.51 14.88
C ARG A 159 -26.42 -82.62 13.94
N PHE A 160 -25.52 -82.31 13.02
CA PHE A 160 -24.93 -83.29 12.11
C PHE A 160 -24.15 -84.35 12.87
N MET A 161 -23.31 -83.95 13.83
CA MET A 161 -22.58 -84.89 14.69
C MET A 161 -23.51 -85.77 15.54
N ALA A 162 -24.61 -85.21 16.06
CA ALA A 162 -25.62 -85.99 16.76
C ALA A 162 -26.31 -87.02 15.85
N SER A 163 -26.72 -86.61 14.65
CA SER A 163 -27.34 -87.50 13.67
C SER A 163 -26.36 -88.55 13.14
N TYR A 164 -25.10 -88.18 12.92
CA TYR A 164 -24.03 -89.10 12.51
C TYR A 164 -23.79 -90.15 13.60
N LYS A 165 -23.71 -89.74 14.87
CA LYS A 165 -23.60 -90.64 16.01
C LYS A 165 -24.79 -91.60 16.11
N GLU A 166 -26.01 -91.12 15.87
CA GLU A 166 -27.22 -91.95 15.88
C GLU A 166 -27.23 -93.00 14.75
N VAL A 167 -26.89 -92.59 13.51
CA VAL A 167 -26.75 -93.50 12.37
C VAL A 167 -25.65 -94.53 12.61
N HIS A 168 -24.48 -94.08 13.08
CA HIS A 168 -23.37 -94.95 13.41
C HIS A 168 -23.76 -95.94 14.54
N GLN A 169 -24.54 -95.50 15.52
CA GLN A 169 -25.06 -96.36 16.57
C GLN A 169 -26.02 -97.43 16.02
N ILE A 170 -26.88 -97.11 15.05
CA ILE A 170 -27.75 -98.09 14.37
C ILE A 170 -26.92 -99.11 13.58
N ILE A 171 -25.92 -98.64 12.82
CA ILE A 171 -25.03 -99.52 12.04
C ILE A 171 -24.24 -100.44 12.98
N SER A 172 -23.71 -99.92 14.07
CA SER A 172 -22.95 -100.69 15.07
C SER A 172 -23.80 -101.70 15.87
N THR A 173 -25.12 -101.52 15.91
CA THR A 173 -26.06 -102.40 16.62
C THR A 173 -26.81 -103.35 15.70
N MET A 174 -26.57 -103.30 14.38
CA MET A 174 -27.06 -104.30 13.45
C MET A 174 -26.34 -105.64 13.66
N PRO A 175 -27.06 -106.77 13.75
CA PRO A 175 -26.42 -108.08 13.86
C PRO A 175 -25.64 -108.39 12.58
N THR A 176 -24.44 -108.94 12.74
CA THR A 176 -23.42 -109.20 11.71
C THR A 176 -23.83 -110.18 10.60
N SER A 177 -25.12 -110.48 10.42
CA SER A 177 -25.63 -111.43 9.43
C SER A 177 -25.84 -110.86 8.03
N LEU A 178 -25.31 -109.66 7.72
CA LEU A 178 -25.37 -109.06 6.38
C LEU A 178 -24.17 -108.18 5.98
N ASN A 179 -23.05 -108.25 6.72
CA ASN A 179 -21.83 -107.50 6.40
C ASN A 179 -20.85 -108.37 5.60
N ASP A 180 -21.09 -108.47 4.29
CA ASP A 180 -20.11 -109.02 3.34
C ASP A 180 -20.08 -108.18 2.04
N ILE A 181 -20.14 -106.85 2.19
CA ILE A 181 -19.87 -105.92 1.09
C ILE A 181 -18.99 -104.78 1.64
N GLU A 182 -17.71 -104.90 1.26
CA GLU A 182 -16.68 -103.86 1.12
C GLU A 182 -16.40 -102.96 2.33
N GLU A 183 -15.25 -103.25 2.95
CA GLU A 183 -14.52 -102.41 3.89
C GLU A 183 -14.05 -101.12 3.17
N GLU A 184 -14.85 -100.05 3.23
CA GLU A 184 -14.35 -98.70 2.93
C GLU A 184 -13.40 -98.25 4.06
N PRO A 185 -12.29 -97.54 3.74
CA PRO A 185 -11.38 -97.07 4.77
C PRO A 185 -12.10 -96.10 5.70
N ASP A 186 -11.99 -96.33 7.01
CA ASP A 186 -12.41 -95.41 8.06
C ASP A 186 -11.91 -93.99 7.72
N VAL A 187 -12.83 -93.12 7.30
CA VAL A 187 -12.56 -91.69 7.22
C VAL A 187 -12.56 -91.20 8.66
N GLU A 188 -11.36 -91.08 9.21
CA GLU A 188 -11.11 -90.49 10.53
C GLU A 188 -11.67 -89.06 10.52
N LEU A 189 -12.91 -88.92 11.01
CA LEU A 189 -13.52 -87.62 11.22
C LEU A 189 -12.67 -86.89 12.27
N PRO A 190 -12.27 -85.64 12.02
CA PRO A 190 -11.56 -84.87 13.02
C PRO A 190 -12.37 -84.85 14.32
N PRO A 191 -11.73 -84.97 15.49
CA PRO A 191 -12.44 -85.06 16.76
C PRO A 191 -13.36 -83.85 16.91
N PRO A 192 -14.54 -84.00 17.53
CA PRO A 192 -15.37 -82.86 17.85
C PRO A 192 -14.50 -81.89 18.66
N ALA A 193 -14.37 -80.65 18.19
CA ALA A 193 -13.74 -79.60 18.96
C ALA A 193 -14.61 -79.35 20.20
N GLU A 194 -14.38 -80.13 21.26
CA GLU A 194 -15.06 -79.98 22.54
C GLU A 194 -14.63 -78.70 23.27
N ASP A 195 -13.56 -78.06 22.80
CA ASP A 195 -13.16 -76.71 23.17
C ASP A 195 -13.16 -75.80 21.93
N ALA A 196 -14.34 -75.56 21.37
CA ALA A 196 -14.53 -74.32 20.63
C ALA A 196 -14.55 -73.20 21.67
N GLU A 197 -13.36 -72.75 22.09
CA GLU A 197 -13.19 -71.35 22.51
C GLU A 197 -14.00 -70.53 21.50
N GLU A 198 -14.92 -69.69 22.00
CA GLU A 198 -15.61 -68.73 21.15
C GLU A 198 -14.54 -68.08 20.28
N LEU A 199 -14.52 -68.43 19.00
CA LEU A 199 -13.65 -67.79 18.01
C LEU A 199 -14.22 -66.39 17.85
N HIS A 200 -13.90 -65.55 18.83
CA HIS A 200 -14.10 -64.14 18.77
C HIS A 200 -13.13 -63.69 17.68
N LEU A 201 -13.65 -63.36 16.50
CA LEU A 201 -12.95 -62.53 15.51
C LEU A 201 -12.78 -61.10 16.08
N GLY A 202 -12.27 -61.00 17.32
CA GLY A 202 -12.13 -59.79 18.11
C GLY A 202 -10.71 -59.23 18.10
N ASP A 203 -9.72 -60.02 17.70
CA ASP A 203 -8.34 -59.55 17.62
C ASP A 203 -7.94 -59.35 16.16
N THR A 204 -8.70 -58.52 15.43
CA THR A 204 -8.02 -57.66 14.47
C THR A 204 -7.10 -56.79 15.30
N GLN A 205 -5.83 -57.21 15.38
CA GLN A 205 -4.72 -56.41 15.87
C GLN A 205 -5.00 -54.96 15.51
N GLU A 206 -5.03 -54.14 16.55
CA GLU A 206 -5.02 -52.69 16.53
C GLU A 206 -4.41 -52.22 15.20
N LEU A 207 -5.27 -51.85 14.24
CA LEU A 207 -4.79 -51.11 13.08
C LEU A 207 -4.15 -49.88 13.71
N ASP A 208 -2.82 -49.77 13.64
CA ASP A 208 -2.02 -48.72 14.25
C ASP A 208 -2.55 -47.33 13.81
N LEU A 209 -3.59 -46.86 14.50
CA LEU A 209 -4.16 -45.54 14.32
C LEU A 209 -3.15 -44.47 14.78
N LEU A 210 -2.18 -44.86 15.60
CA LEU A 210 -1.07 -44.03 16.04
C LEU A 210 -0.10 -43.70 14.90
N ASP A 211 0.26 -44.66 14.04
CA ASP A 211 1.11 -44.40 12.87
C ASP A 211 0.42 -43.43 11.89
N ALA A 212 -0.89 -43.59 11.69
CA ALA A 212 -1.66 -42.69 10.83
C ALA A 212 -1.88 -41.28 11.42
N LEU A 213 -1.74 -41.10 12.75
CA LEU A 213 -1.82 -39.80 13.41
C LEU A 213 -0.49 -39.04 13.34
N ASP A 214 0.65 -39.74 13.41
CA ASP A 214 1.98 -39.14 13.21
C ASP A 214 2.15 -38.62 11.76
N ASP A 215 1.67 -39.35 10.76
CA ASP A 215 1.64 -38.91 9.36
C ASP A 215 0.76 -37.65 9.14
N ILE A 216 -0.27 -37.45 9.96
CA ILE A 216 -1.15 -36.27 9.90
C ILE A 216 -0.51 -35.07 10.62
N ALA A 217 0.22 -35.30 11.71
CA ALA A 217 0.94 -34.25 12.43
C ALA A 217 2.09 -33.66 11.59
N GLU A 218 2.80 -34.47 10.78
CA GLU A 218 3.82 -33.97 9.84
C GLU A 218 3.24 -33.10 8.71
N LEU A 219 1.96 -33.24 8.37
CA LEU A 219 1.29 -32.39 7.38
C LEU A 219 0.82 -31.05 7.95
N GLU A 220 0.67 -30.93 9.27
CA GLU A 220 0.29 -29.69 9.96
C GLU A 220 1.47 -28.71 10.12
N GLU A 221 2.72 -29.16 9.90
CA GLU A 221 3.94 -28.32 9.98
C GLU A 221 4.29 -27.55 8.69
N PHE A 222 3.49 -27.63 7.62
CA PHE A 222 3.73 -26.88 6.37
C PHE A 222 3.09 -25.48 6.34
N GLU A 223 3.21 -24.72 7.43
CA GLU A 223 3.05 -23.25 7.42
C GLU A 223 4.27 -22.56 8.04
N GLU A 224 5.47 -22.87 7.58
CA GLU A 224 6.60 -21.95 7.81
C GLU A 224 6.41 -20.66 6.99
N ASP A 225 5.74 -19.71 7.64
CA ASP A 225 5.79 -18.25 7.51
C ASP A 225 6.36 -17.70 6.20
N LYS A 226 5.53 -17.68 5.16
CA LYS A 226 5.75 -16.85 3.97
C LYS A 226 5.99 -15.37 4.35
N ASP A 227 5.37 -14.92 5.44
CA ASP A 227 5.52 -13.57 5.97
C ASP A 227 6.92 -13.30 6.54
N SER A 228 7.55 -14.29 7.19
CA SER A 228 8.93 -14.15 7.67
C SER A 228 9.91 -14.05 6.51
N LYS A 229 9.67 -14.82 5.44
CA LYS A 229 10.48 -14.78 4.21
C LYS A 229 10.34 -13.46 3.45
N ILE A 230 9.12 -12.91 3.40
CA ILE A 230 8.83 -11.60 2.81
C ILE A 230 9.47 -10.48 3.66
N ALA A 231 9.34 -10.54 4.99
CA ALA A 231 9.95 -9.57 5.91
C ALA A 231 11.48 -9.55 5.76
N MET A 232 12.13 -10.71 5.63
CA MET A 232 13.57 -10.81 5.44
C MET A 232 14.01 -10.23 4.08
N GLN A 233 13.20 -10.40 3.03
CA GLN A 233 13.45 -9.78 1.72
C GLN A 233 13.29 -8.25 1.77
N ILE A 234 12.28 -7.74 2.47
CA ILE A 234 12.06 -6.30 2.64
C ILE A 234 13.23 -5.67 3.42
N SER A 235 13.66 -6.26 4.53
CA SER A 235 14.80 -5.75 5.30
C SER A 235 16.09 -5.72 4.48
N LYS A 236 16.30 -6.72 3.60
CA LYS A 236 17.47 -6.76 2.73
C LYS A 236 17.45 -5.64 1.69
N LEU A 237 16.31 -5.41 1.05
CA LEU A 237 16.18 -4.35 0.04
C LEU A 237 16.34 -2.96 0.65
N LEU A 238 15.79 -2.72 1.85
CA LEU A 238 15.97 -1.46 2.57
C LEU A 238 17.44 -1.22 2.95
N SER A 239 18.16 -2.26 3.38
CA SER A 239 19.60 -2.11 3.67
C SER A 239 20.44 -1.84 2.43
N GLU A 240 20.08 -2.42 1.28
CA GLU A 240 20.77 -2.17 0.00
C GLU A 240 20.47 -0.74 -0.52
N GLU A 241 19.27 -0.21 -0.29
CA GLU A 241 18.90 1.17 -0.63
C GLU A 241 19.63 2.19 0.26
N ASP A 242 19.72 1.95 1.57
CA ASP A 242 20.45 2.80 2.51
C ASP A 242 21.96 2.85 2.19
N GLU A 243 22.55 1.73 1.74
CA GLU A 243 23.97 1.65 1.36
C GLU A 243 24.24 2.39 0.04
N ALA A 244 23.34 2.29 -0.95
CA ALA A 244 23.44 3.02 -2.21
C ALA A 244 23.31 4.54 -2.03
N LEU A 245 22.45 4.99 -1.11
CA LEU A 245 22.27 6.41 -0.78
C LEU A 245 23.52 7.01 -0.14
N LEU A 246 24.17 6.26 0.76
CA LEU A 246 25.44 6.65 1.37
C LEU A 246 26.59 6.71 0.36
N GLU A 247 26.63 5.79 -0.61
CA GLU A 247 27.61 5.84 -1.70
C GLU A 247 27.41 7.06 -2.61
N GLU A 248 26.15 7.42 -2.92
CA GLU A 248 25.83 8.62 -3.70
C GLU A 248 26.17 9.92 -2.97
N GLU A 249 25.93 10.00 -1.65
CA GLU A 249 26.35 11.14 -0.83
C GLU A 249 27.89 11.29 -0.79
N LEU A 250 28.62 10.19 -0.69
CA LEU A 250 30.09 10.20 -0.68
C LEU A 250 30.71 10.54 -2.05
N GLU A 251 30.05 10.20 -3.15
CA GLU A 251 30.46 10.62 -4.49
C GLU A 251 30.20 12.10 -4.76
N ASN A 252 29.12 12.68 -4.19
CA ASN A 252 28.79 14.10 -4.33
C ASN A 252 29.66 15.03 -3.46
N GLU A 253 30.39 14.50 -2.47
CA GLU A 253 31.33 15.25 -1.62
C GLU A 253 32.81 15.23 -2.10
N ARG A 254 33.11 14.62 -3.26
CA ARG A 254 34.45 14.62 -3.90
C ARG A 254 34.57 15.62 -5.05
#